data_AF-A0A9Q9US78-F1
#
_entry.id   AF-A0A9Q9US78-F1
#
_cell.length_a   1.000
_cell.length_b   1.000
_cell.length_c   1.000
_cell.angle_alpha   90.00
_cell.angle_beta   90.00
_cell.angle_gamma   90.00
#
_symmetry.space_group_name_H-M   'P 1'
#
loop_
_entity.id
_entity.type
_entity.pdbx_description
1 polymer ?
#
loop_
_entity_poly.entity_id
_entity_poly.type
_entity_poly.pdbx_seq_one_letter_code
_entity_poly.pdbx_strand_id
1 'polypeptide(L)'
;MTDDTDCQRFNYNVKMNGGIKQIDGTTYIINVCGSGARGNGFFADQNEQVKLVVTDAHGSTLAIRLFSVFWDGRSGEESLTIRKEKLIYFDASDEYDSERSISMPPTTLDWVAARIPIWLR
;
A
#
# COMPACT_ATOMS: atom_id res chain seq x y z
N MET A 1 -14.92 -1.56 -1.78
CA MET A 1 -14.43 -0.48 -0.88
C MET A 1 -14.23 0.78 -1.73
N THR A 2 -14.58 1.98 -1.27
CA THR A 2 -14.26 3.23 -2.00
C THR A 2 -12.83 3.68 -1.68
N ASP A 3 -12.21 4.41 -2.60
CA ASP A 3 -10.91 5.05 -2.37
C ASP A 3 -11.13 6.43 -1.72
N ASP A 4 -10.92 6.51 -0.42
CA ASP A 4 -11.05 7.70 0.41
C ASP A 4 -9.69 8.41 0.63
N THR A 5 -8.63 8.00 -0.09
CA THR A 5 -7.27 8.51 0.12
C THR A 5 -7.03 9.88 -0.53
N ASP A 6 -6.26 10.74 0.15
CA ASP A 6 -5.78 12.02 -0.37
C ASP A 6 -4.26 11.97 -0.56
N CYS A 7 -3.84 11.49 -1.72
CA CYS A 7 -2.42 11.34 -2.04
C CYS A 7 -1.66 12.66 -2.22
N GLN A 8 -2.36 13.80 -2.34
CA GLN A 8 -1.68 15.10 -2.42
C GLN A 8 -1.24 15.56 -1.03
N ARG A 9 -2.02 15.21 0.00
CA ARG A 9 -1.80 15.66 1.37
C ARG A 9 -1.06 14.65 2.24
N PHE A 10 -1.34 13.35 2.09
CA PHE A 10 -0.85 12.32 2.99
C PHE A 10 0.05 11.33 2.25
N ASN A 11 1.30 11.74 2.00
CA ASN A 11 2.32 10.87 1.41
C ASN A 11 3.03 10.06 2.50
N TYR A 12 2.99 8.73 2.38
CA TYR A 12 3.60 7.81 3.34
C TYR A 12 4.78 7.01 2.78
N ASN A 13 5.39 7.45 1.67
CA ASN A 13 6.55 6.79 1.10
C ASN A 13 7.70 6.67 2.11
N VAL A 14 8.00 7.73 2.85
CA VAL A 14 9.05 7.69 3.88
C VAL A 14 8.61 6.82 5.05
N LYS A 15 7.39 7.00 5.54
CA LYS A 15 6.85 6.33 6.74
C LYS A 15 6.71 4.82 6.55
N MET A 16 6.36 4.36 5.35
CA MET A 16 6.07 2.96 5.05
C MET A 16 7.10 2.35 4.10
N ASN A 17 8.32 2.89 4.00
CA ASN A 17 9.39 2.31 3.17
C ASN A 17 9.02 2.16 1.67
N GLY A 18 8.22 3.08 1.12
CA GLY A 18 7.97 3.21 -0.31
C GLY A 18 9.17 3.79 -1.08
N GLY A 19 8.88 4.50 -2.18
CA GLY A 19 9.86 5.06 -3.09
C GLY A 19 10.41 4.07 -4.12
N ILE A 20 11.59 4.37 -4.66
CA ILE A 20 12.25 3.56 -5.69
C ILE A 20 12.88 2.33 -5.04
N LYS A 21 12.61 1.14 -5.58
CA LYS A 21 13.15 -0.15 -5.12
C LYS A 21 13.73 -0.94 -6.29
N GLN A 22 14.89 -1.54 -6.06
CA GLN A 22 15.48 -2.54 -6.95
C GLN A 22 15.12 -3.92 -6.41
N ILE A 23 14.44 -4.73 -7.21
CA ILE A 23 14.06 -6.11 -6.85
C ILE A 23 14.46 -6.99 -8.01
N ASP A 24 15.41 -7.89 -7.77
CA ASP A 24 16.00 -8.79 -8.78
C ASP A 24 16.44 -8.05 -10.06
N GLY A 25 17.20 -6.96 -9.89
CA GLY A 25 17.69 -6.12 -11.00
C GLY A 25 16.63 -5.29 -11.72
N THR A 26 15.35 -5.39 -11.33
CA THR A 26 14.26 -4.61 -11.90
C THR A 26 13.89 -3.44 -10.99
N THR A 27 13.74 -2.26 -11.58
CA THR A 27 13.36 -1.04 -10.86
C THR A 27 11.84 -0.91 -10.77
N TYR A 28 11.35 -0.72 -9.55
CA TYR A 28 9.95 -0.43 -9.26
C TYR A 28 9.84 0.88 -8.48
N ILE A 29 8.75 1.61 -8.70
CA ILE A 29 8.41 2.79 -7.89
C ILE A 29 7.17 2.44 -7.08
N ILE A 30 7.33 2.42 -5.76
CA ILE A 30 6.30 2.10 -4.78
C ILE A 30 5.78 3.41 -4.18
N ASN A 31 4.55 3.78 -4.52
CA ASN A 31 3.90 4.97 -3.95
C ASN A 31 2.85 4.57 -2.93
N VAL A 32 2.87 5.25 -1.79
CA VAL A 32 2.02 4.98 -0.64
C VAL A 32 1.42 6.28 -0.15
N CYS A 33 0.10 6.31 -0.01
CA CYS A 33 -0.62 7.48 0.46
C CYS A 33 -1.84 7.09 1.30
N GLY A 34 -2.35 7.99 2.14
CA GLY A 34 -3.48 7.68 3.02
C GLY A 34 -4.64 8.67 2.94
N SER A 35 -5.70 8.37 3.69
CA SER A 35 -6.85 9.26 3.89
C SER A 35 -6.61 10.35 4.95
N GLY A 36 -5.49 10.28 5.66
CA GLY A 36 -5.24 10.99 6.91
C GLY A 36 -5.91 10.28 8.09
N ALA A 37 -5.23 10.30 9.25
CA ALA A 37 -5.79 9.87 10.52
C ALA A 37 -7.08 10.66 10.83
N ARG A 38 -8.20 9.94 11.02
CA ARG A 38 -9.49 10.54 11.34
C ARG A 38 -9.67 10.57 12.86
N GLY A 39 -9.27 11.64 13.53
CA GLY A 39 -9.71 11.92 14.90
C GLY A 39 -8.92 12.99 15.66
N ASN A 40 -9.47 13.38 16.81
CA ASN A 40 -8.77 14.15 17.84
C ASN A 40 -8.62 13.25 19.08
N GLY A 41 -7.40 13.11 19.63
CA GLY A 41 -7.12 12.33 20.84
C GLY A 41 -6.40 10.99 20.59
N PHE A 42 -6.25 10.18 21.65
CA PHE A 42 -5.41 8.96 21.69
C PHE A 42 -5.78 7.83 20.70
N PHE A 43 -6.90 7.95 19.98
CA PHE A 43 -7.40 6.94 19.03
C PHE A 43 -7.55 7.49 17.59
N ALA A 44 -7.03 8.69 17.31
CA ALA A 44 -7.18 9.37 16.02
C ALA A 44 -6.55 8.60 14.84
N ASP A 45 -5.55 7.78 15.13
CA ASP A 45 -4.72 7.09 14.17
C ASP A 45 -5.20 5.64 13.90
N GLN A 46 -6.44 5.34 14.28
CA GLN A 46 -6.99 4.00 14.17
C GLN A 46 -7.68 3.77 12.82
N ASN A 47 -7.23 2.72 12.12
CA ASN A 47 -7.84 2.19 10.90
C ASN A 47 -7.85 3.17 9.72
N GLU A 48 -6.73 3.87 9.49
CA GLU A 48 -6.60 4.75 8.34
C GLU A 48 -6.54 3.94 7.04
N GLN A 49 -7.28 4.36 6.01
CA GLN A 49 -7.18 3.75 4.69
C GLN A 49 -5.91 4.21 3.98
N VAL A 50 -5.16 3.25 3.44
CA VAL A 50 -3.92 3.47 2.69
C VAL A 50 -4.05 2.87 1.29
N LYS A 51 -3.52 3.60 0.32
CA LYS A 51 -3.36 3.17 -1.07
C LYS A 51 -1.90 2.92 -1.37
N LEU A 52 -1.61 1.70 -1.82
CA LEU A 52 -0.32 1.27 -2.33
C LEU A 52 -0.41 1.11 -3.84
N VAL A 53 0.47 1.80 -4.56
CA VAL A 53 0.61 1.75 -6.01
C VAL A 53 2.01 1.29 -6.38
N VAL A 54 2.11 0.22 -7.15
CA VAL A 54 3.36 -0.28 -7.72
C VAL A 54 3.39 0.07 -9.19
N THR A 55 4.47 0.74 -9.62
CA THR A 55 4.71 1.09 -11.02
C THR A 55 6.07 0.59 -11.49
N ASP A 56 6.23 0.41 -12.80
CA ASP A 56 7.54 0.20 -13.42
C ASP A 56 8.37 1.50 -13.47
N ALA A 57 9.62 1.40 -13.94
CA ALA A 57 10.51 2.55 -14.11
C ALA A 57 10.00 3.63 -15.08
N HIS A 58 9.04 3.29 -15.95
CA HIS A 58 8.44 4.21 -16.92
C HIS A 58 7.15 4.84 -16.40
N GLY A 59 6.70 4.47 -15.20
CA GLY A 59 5.49 4.98 -14.56
C GLY A 59 4.21 4.19 -14.88
N SER A 60 4.30 3.06 -15.57
CA SER A 60 3.12 2.23 -15.84
C SER A 60 2.64 1.56 -14.56
N THR A 61 1.34 1.66 -14.25
CA THR A 61 0.77 0.98 -13.08
C THR A 61 0.67 -0.53 -13.28
N LEU A 62 1.30 -1.26 -12.36
CA LEU A 62 1.37 -2.72 -12.33
C LEU A 62 0.44 -3.33 -11.27
N ALA A 63 0.32 -2.67 -10.11
CA ALA A 63 -0.58 -3.11 -9.06
C ALA A 63 -1.11 -1.91 -8.25
N ILE A 64 -2.35 -2.03 -7.76
CA ILE A 64 -2.94 -1.13 -6.78
C ILE A 64 -3.54 -1.98 -5.66
N ARG A 65 -3.32 -1.57 -4.41
CA ARG A 65 -3.99 -2.12 -3.22
C ARG A 65 -4.55 -0.98 -2.37
N LEU A 66 -5.73 -1.23 -1.82
CA LEU A 66 -6.31 -0.45 -0.73
C LEU A 66 -6.38 -1.37 0.48
N PHE A 67 -5.95 -0.86 1.62
CA PHE A 67 -5.93 -1.60 2.88
C PHE A 67 -6.01 -0.61 4.05
N SER A 68 -6.12 -1.12 5.27
CA SER A 68 -6.17 -0.26 6.46
C SER A 68 -4.94 -0.43 7.33
N VAL A 69 -4.53 0.63 8.02
CA VAL A 69 -3.39 0.61 8.95
C VAL A 69 -3.78 1.16 10.32
N PHE A 70 -3.16 0.60 11.37
CA PHE A 70 -3.15 1.15 12.72
C PHE A 70 -1.74 1.69 13.01
N TRP A 71 -1.63 3.00 13.27
CA TRP A 71 -0.32 3.61 13.51
C TRP A 71 0.18 3.46 14.94
N ASP A 72 -0.71 3.16 15.90
CA ASP A 72 -0.40 2.94 17.32
C ASP A 72 0.14 1.52 17.63
N GLY A 73 0.53 0.75 16.59
CA GLY A 73 1.06 -0.61 16.72
C GLY A 73 1.98 -1.05 15.58
N ARG A 74 2.26 -2.36 15.50
CA ARG A 74 3.18 -3.00 14.53
C ARG A 74 2.89 -2.66 13.06
N SER A 75 1.64 -2.35 12.74
CA SER A 75 1.16 -2.09 11.37
C SER A 75 1.50 -0.69 10.85
N GLY A 76 2.09 0.19 11.67
CA GLY A 76 2.42 1.57 11.28
C GLY A 76 3.88 1.82 10.94
N GLU A 77 4.82 1.31 11.76
CA GLU A 77 6.22 1.81 11.74
C GLU A 77 7.18 1.08 10.78
N GLU A 78 6.86 -0.12 10.27
CA GLU A 78 7.70 -0.82 9.27
C GLU A 78 6.86 -1.68 8.31
N SER A 79 5.78 -1.10 7.79
CA SER A 79 4.68 -1.88 7.20
C SER A 79 4.94 -2.42 5.80
N LEU A 80 5.83 -1.82 4.99
CA LEU A 80 6.23 -2.42 3.71
C LEU A 80 7.63 -3.01 3.77
N THR A 81 7.69 -4.31 3.52
CA THR A 81 8.94 -5.07 3.49
C THR A 81 9.06 -5.81 2.16
N ILE A 82 10.26 -5.81 1.58
CA ILE A 82 10.55 -6.63 0.40
C ILE A 82 11.35 -7.86 0.84
N ARG A 83 10.79 -9.05 0.62
CA ARG A 83 11.45 -10.34 0.92
C ARG A 83 11.07 -11.37 -0.12
N LYS A 84 12.04 -12.17 -0.58
CA LYS A 84 11.81 -13.29 -1.52
C LYS A 84 10.94 -12.89 -2.72
N GLU A 85 11.31 -11.79 -3.39
CA GLU A 85 10.59 -11.28 -4.57
C GLU A 85 9.11 -10.93 -4.29
N LYS A 86 8.78 -10.59 -3.05
CA LYS A 86 7.45 -10.14 -2.66
C LYS A 86 7.54 -8.82 -1.92
N LEU A 87 6.62 -7.93 -2.26
CA LEU A 87 6.30 -6.77 -1.45
C LEU A 87 5.24 -7.19 -0.43
N ILE A 88 5.61 -7.24 0.83
CA ILE A 88 4.79 -7.63 1.97
C ILE A 88 4.24 -6.37 2.63
N TYR A 89 2.95 -6.39 2.97
CA TYR A 89 2.25 -5.32 3.67
C TYR A 89 1.25 -5.88 4.68
N PHE A 90 0.89 -5.10 5.68
CA PHE A 90 -0.10 -5.49 6.68
C PHE A 90 -1.40 -4.73 6.48
N ASP A 91 -2.48 -5.47 6.25
CA ASP A 91 -3.85 -4.96 6.13
C ASP A 91 -4.60 -5.22 7.42
N ALA A 92 -4.80 -4.15 8.18
CA ALA A 92 -5.43 -4.19 9.48
C ALA A 92 -6.96 -4.33 9.44
N SER A 93 -7.55 -4.46 8.25
CA SER A 93 -8.98 -4.77 8.11
C SER A 93 -9.30 -6.24 8.39
N ASP A 94 -8.30 -7.13 8.45
CA ASP A 94 -8.45 -8.54 8.77
C ASP A 94 -7.89 -8.85 10.17
N GLU A 95 -8.77 -9.27 11.10
CA GLU A 95 -8.44 -9.56 12.50
C GLU A 95 -7.60 -10.83 12.70
N TYR A 96 -7.60 -11.76 11.73
CA TYR A 96 -6.98 -13.08 11.87
C TYR A 96 -5.73 -13.28 11.01
N ASP A 97 -5.69 -12.68 9.81
CA ASP A 97 -4.52 -12.71 8.92
C ASP A 97 -4.31 -11.38 8.20
N SER A 98 -3.56 -10.50 8.86
CA SER A 98 -3.28 -9.17 8.33
C SER A 98 -2.11 -9.15 7.33
N GLU A 99 -1.28 -10.19 7.23
CA GLU A 99 -0.13 -10.17 6.30
C GLU A 99 -0.61 -10.42 4.87
N ARG A 100 -0.28 -9.49 3.97
CA ARG A 100 -0.60 -9.56 2.56
C ARG A 100 0.68 -9.41 1.74
N SER A 101 0.64 -9.87 0.49
CA SER A 101 1.78 -9.70 -0.41
C SER A 101 1.38 -9.42 -1.85
N ILE A 102 2.28 -8.78 -2.57
CA ILE A 102 2.28 -8.62 -4.02
C ILE A 102 3.56 -9.31 -4.53
N SER A 103 3.41 -10.27 -5.45
CA SER A 103 4.56 -10.86 -6.14
C SER A 103 5.28 -9.79 -6.97
N MET A 104 6.60 -9.89 -7.10
CA MET A 104 7.43 -9.01 -7.92
C MET A 104 8.13 -9.86 -8.97
N PRO A 105 7.81 -9.72 -10.28
CA PRO A 105 6.84 -8.76 -10.83
C PRO A 105 5.39 -9.08 -10.44
N PRO A 106 4.52 -8.04 -10.36
CA PRO A 106 3.08 -8.24 -10.17
C PRO A 106 2.48 -9.17 -11.24
N THR A 107 1.44 -9.90 -10.85
CA THR A 107 0.81 -10.88 -11.75
C THR A 107 0.02 -10.20 -12.88
N THR A 108 -0.32 -10.95 -13.91
CA THR A 108 -1.25 -10.46 -14.95
C THR A 108 -2.61 -10.08 -14.37
N LEU A 109 -3.07 -10.79 -13.35
CA LEU A 109 -4.29 -10.44 -12.60
C LEU A 109 -4.15 -9.11 -11.87
N ASP A 110 -2.99 -8.84 -11.26
CA ASP A 110 -2.71 -7.55 -10.62
C ASP A 110 -2.77 -6.40 -11.63
N TRP A 111 -2.19 -6.62 -12.80
CA TRP A 111 -2.13 -5.64 -13.88
C TRP A 111 -3.53 -5.33 -14.46
N VAL A 112 -4.35 -6.37 -14.67
CA VAL A 112 -5.74 -6.21 -15.12
C VAL A 112 -6.55 -5.52 -14.03
N ALA A 113 -6.45 -6.01 -12.79
CA ALA A 113 -7.12 -5.42 -11.65
C ALA A 113 -6.79 -3.92 -11.61
N ALA A 114 -5.52 -3.53 -11.60
CA ALA A 114 -5.06 -2.13 -11.54
C ALA A 114 -5.73 -1.15 -12.52
N ARG A 115 -6.30 -1.63 -13.64
CA ARG A 115 -7.00 -0.84 -14.66
C ARG A 115 -8.51 -0.77 -14.48
N ILE A 116 -9.08 -1.62 -13.63
CA ILE A 116 -10.50 -1.60 -13.27
C ILE A 116 -10.69 -0.54 -12.17
N PRO A 117 -11.61 0.42 -12.34
CA PRO A 117 -11.94 1.38 -11.30
C PRO A 117 -12.30 0.69 -9.97
N ILE A 118 -11.88 1.28 -8.86
CA ILE A 118 -11.99 0.65 -7.53
C ILE A 118 -13.44 0.36 -7.12
N TRP A 119 -14.41 1.17 -7.57
CA TRP A 119 -15.85 0.95 -7.31
C TRP A 119 -16.46 -0.29 -7.99
N LEU A 120 -15.73 -0.93 -8.91
CA LEU A 120 -16.16 -2.06 -9.75
C LEU A 120 -15.41 -3.35 -9.35
N ARG A 121 -14.51 -3.25 -8.37
CA ARG A 121 -13.82 -4.38 -7.74
C ARG A 121 -14.45 -4.68 -6.39
#